data_AF-A0A1V5QLF2-F1
#
_entry.id   AF-A0A1V5QLF2-F1
#
_cell.length_a   1.000
_cell.length_b   1.000
_cell.length_c   1.000
_cell.angle_alpha   90.00
_cell.angle_beta   90.00
_cell.angle_gamma   90.00
#
_symmetry.space_group_name_H-M   'P 1'
#
loop_
_entity.id
_entity.type
_entity.pdbx_description
1 polymer ?
#
loop_
_entity_poly.entity_id
_entity_poly.type
_entity_poly.pdbx_seq_one_letter_code
_entity_poly.pdbx_strand_id
1 'polypeptide(L)'
;MVSPYDLQCLRIPKGSLSETERREIESHVSHTFQFLSRIPWTRDLAGVPDIAYAHHERLNGQGYPRRLAAEAIPIQSRAMAIADVYDALTAQDRPYKAAVPLDRSLAILEADARAGHLDADLLRLFIEARIYERTVATAP
;
A
#
# COMPACT_ATOMS: atom_id res chain seq x y z
N MET A 1 -0.17 34.98 -16.67
CA MET A 1 -1.54 34.43 -16.78
C MET A 1 -1.45 32.99 -16.29
N VAL A 2 -2.26 32.59 -15.30
CA VAL A 2 -2.20 31.25 -14.71
C VAL A 2 -2.95 30.28 -15.62
N SER A 3 -2.36 29.13 -15.96
CA SER A 3 -3.00 28.16 -16.86
C SER A 3 -4.11 27.37 -16.15
N PRO A 4 -5.04 26.70 -16.88
CA PRO A 4 -6.03 25.82 -16.28
C PRO A 4 -5.41 24.68 -15.45
N TYR A 5 -4.24 24.19 -15.88
CA TYR A 5 -3.48 23.19 -15.13
C TYR A 5 -2.94 23.75 -13.82
N ASP A 6 -2.33 24.94 -13.86
CA ASP A 6 -1.81 25.59 -12.64
C ASP A 6 -2.94 25.88 -11.64
N LEU A 7 -4.13 26.28 -12.12
CA LEU A 7 -5.33 26.46 -11.28
C LEU A 7 -5.78 25.14 -10.64
N GLN A 8 -5.64 24.00 -11.31
CA GLN A 8 -5.95 22.69 -10.74
C GLN A 8 -4.95 22.33 -9.64
N CYS A 9 -3.65 22.54 -9.89
CA CYS A 9 -2.60 22.25 -8.92
C CYS A 9 -2.71 23.15 -7.67
N LEU A 10 -3.03 24.43 -7.84
CA LEU A 10 -3.22 25.37 -6.73
C LEU A 10 -4.44 25.06 -5.84
N ARG A 11 -5.36 24.21 -6.30
CA ARG A 11 -6.56 23.78 -5.55
C ARG A 11 -6.38 22.45 -4.82
N ILE A 12 -5.21 21.83 -4.87
CA ILE A 12 -4.95 20.55 -4.20
C ILE A 12 -5.00 20.77 -2.68
N PRO A 13 -5.94 20.14 -1.95
CA PRO A 13 -6.08 20.35 -0.51
C PRO A 13 -5.02 19.59 0.31
N LYS A 14 -4.50 18.48 -0.23
CA LYS A 14 -3.51 17.62 0.43
C LYS A 14 -2.67 16.86 -0.59
N GLY A 15 -1.35 16.84 -0.38
CA GLY A 15 -0.40 16.18 -1.27
C GLY A 15 0.09 17.09 -2.40
N SER A 16 0.83 16.51 -3.34
CA SER A 16 1.50 17.23 -4.44
C SER A 16 1.02 16.82 -5.83
N LEU A 17 0.01 15.95 -5.91
CA LEU A 17 -0.45 15.36 -7.16
C LEU A 17 -1.84 15.90 -7.50
N SER A 18 -2.01 16.33 -8.74
CA SER A 18 -3.32 16.52 -9.34
C SER A 18 -4.06 15.17 -9.42
N GLU A 19 -5.36 15.25 -9.65
CA GLU A 19 -6.19 14.04 -9.83
C GLU A 19 -5.71 13.18 -11.02
N THR A 20 -5.26 13.82 -12.11
CA THR A 20 -4.73 13.12 -13.28
C THR A 20 -3.43 12.40 -12.94
N GLU A 21 -2.47 13.09 -12.31
CA GLU A 21 -1.20 12.48 -11.91
C GLU A 21 -1.40 11.35 -10.89
N ARG A 22 -2.36 11.51 -9.96
CA ARG A 22 -2.74 10.47 -9.02
C ARG A 22 -3.21 9.21 -9.75
N ARG A 23 -4.10 9.34 -10.74
CA ARG A 23 -4.59 8.19 -11.54
C ARG A 23 -3.47 7.51 -12.31
N GLU A 24 -2.54 8.27 -12.87
CA GLU A 24 -1.38 7.71 -13.55
C GLU A 24 -0.49 6.92 -12.59
N ILE A 25 -0.26 7.41 -11.37
CA ILE A 25 0.47 6.64 -10.36
C ILE A 25 -0.30 5.39 -9.95
N GLU A 26 -1.60 5.48 -9.67
CA GLU A 26 -2.45 4.34 -9.30
C GLU A 26 -2.53 3.27 -10.41
N SER A 27 -2.33 3.66 -11.67
CA SER A 27 -2.31 2.74 -12.83
C SER A 27 -1.25 1.64 -12.72
N HIS A 28 -0.17 1.85 -11.95
CA HIS A 28 0.93 0.89 -11.82
C HIS A 28 0.43 -0.50 -11.37
N VAL A 29 -0.62 -0.56 -10.56
CA VAL A 29 -1.22 -1.81 -10.09
C VAL A 29 -1.85 -2.59 -11.25
N SER A 30 -2.54 -1.88 -12.14
CA SER A 30 -3.16 -2.46 -13.32
C SER A 30 -2.11 -2.90 -14.34
N HIS A 31 -1.06 -2.09 -14.54
CA HIS A 31 0.05 -2.47 -15.39
C HIS A 31 0.78 -3.72 -14.86
N THR A 32 1.09 -3.76 -13.56
CA THR A 32 1.69 -4.93 -12.91
C THR A 32 0.83 -6.17 -13.10
N PHE A 33 -0.48 -6.10 -12.87
CA PHE A 33 -1.38 -7.22 -13.13
C PHE A 33 -1.32 -7.70 -14.58
N GLN A 34 -1.34 -6.79 -15.56
CA GLN A 34 -1.25 -7.13 -16.98
C GLN A 34 0.08 -7.81 -17.34
N PHE A 35 1.19 -7.36 -16.77
CA PHE A 35 2.49 -7.99 -16.97
C PHE A 35 2.54 -9.38 -16.34
N LEU A 36 2.16 -9.50 -15.06
CA LEU A 36 2.21 -10.77 -14.34
C LEU A 36 1.24 -11.80 -14.94
N SER A 37 0.11 -11.38 -15.50
CA SER A 37 -0.87 -12.27 -16.15
C SER A 37 -0.35 -12.93 -17.43
N ARG A 38 0.75 -12.43 -18.01
CA ARG A 38 1.37 -13.02 -19.20
C ARG A 38 2.42 -14.09 -18.86
N ILE A 39 2.81 -14.19 -17.60
CA ILE A 39 3.82 -15.16 -17.15
C ILE A 39 3.14 -16.51 -16.95
N PRO A 40 3.69 -17.61 -17.50
CA PRO A 40 3.15 -18.96 -17.28
C PRO A 40 3.54 -19.45 -15.88
N TRP A 41 2.79 -19.02 -14.87
CA TRP A 41 3.01 -19.41 -13.49
C TRP A 41 2.81 -20.92 -13.27
N THR A 42 3.58 -21.48 -12.36
CA THR A 42 3.28 -22.80 -11.79
C THR A 42 1.99 -22.73 -10.97
N ARG A 43 1.36 -23.88 -10.73
CA ARG A 43 0.10 -23.97 -9.98
C ARG A 43 0.16 -23.25 -8.62
N ASP A 44 1.28 -23.36 -7.91
CA ASP A 44 1.47 -22.77 -6.58
C ASP A 44 1.58 -21.24 -6.61
N LEU A 45 1.92 -20.66 -7.77
CA LEU A 45 2.11 -19.22 -7.95
C LEU A 45 1.05 -18.58 -8.85
N ALA A 46 0.04 -19.34 -9.27
CA ALA A 46 -0.99 -18.86 -10.20
C ALA A 46 -1.78 -17.64 -9.65
N GLY A 47 -1.84 -17.46 -8.33
CA GLY A 47 -2.51 -16.32 -7.68
C GLY A 47 -1.68 -15.05 -7.58
N VAL A 48 -0.39 -15.06 -7.93
CA VAL A 48 0.51 -13.89 -7.82
C VAL A 48 -0.05 -12.64 -8.53
N PRO A 49 -0.60 -12.73 -9.76
CA PRO A 49 -1.19 -11.58 -10.43
C PRO A 49 -2.32 -10.95 -9.61
N ASP A 50 -3.26 -11.75 -9.09
CA ASP A 50 -4.39 -11.25 -8.31
C ASP A 50 -3.95 -10.63 -6.98
N ILE A 51 -2.94 -11.24 -6.34
CA ILE A 51 -2.37 -10.72 -5.09
C ILE A 51 -1.79 -9.32 -5.33
N ALA A 52 -0.97 -9.17 -6.37
CA ALA A 52 -0.40 -7.89 -6.77
C ALA A 52 -1.48 -6.91 -7.25
N TYR A 53 -2.58 -7.37 -7.84
CA TYR A 53 -3.63 -6.46 -8.31
C TYR A 53 -4.48 -5.88 -7.18
N ALA A 54 -4.53 -6.54 -6.02
CA ALA A 54 -5.39 -6.17 -4.89
C ALA A 54 -4.65 -5.52 -3.70
N HIS A 55 -3.34 -5.32 -3.76
CA HIS A 55 -2.57 -4.87 -2.57
C HIS A 55 -2.79 -3.42 -2.14
N HIS A 56 -3.36 -2.58 -3.01
CA HIS A 56 -3.83 -1.24 -2.67
C HIS A 56 -5.36 -1.16 -2.46
N GLU A 57 -6.04 -2.31 -2.46
CA GLU A 57 -7.43 -2.40 -2.02
C GLU A 57 -7.50 -2.21 -0.50
N ARG A 58 -8.63 -1.67 -0.03
CA ARG A 58 -8.87 -1.37 1.39
C ARG A 58 -10.13 -2.07 1.84
N LEU A 59 -10.17 -2.55 3.08
CA LEU A 59 -11.33 -3.31 3.59
C LEU A 59 -12.63 -2.50 3.59
N ASN A 60 -12.54 -1.18 3.72
CA ASN A 60 -13.67 -0.26 3.65
C ASN A 60 -14.14 0.07 2.22
N GLY A 61 -13.56 -0.58 1.19
CA GLY A 61 -13.93 -0.40 -0.22
C GLY A 61 -13.42 0.89 -0.86
N GLN A 62 -12.64 1.71 -0.14
CA GLN A 62 -12.09 2.98 -0.65
C GLN A 62 -10.71 2.82 -1.30
N GLY A 63 -10.26 1.58 -1.51
CA GLY A 63 -9.01 1.27 -2.19
C GLY A 63 -9.11 1.41 -3.72
N TYR A 64 -8.06 0.97 -4.39
CA TYR A 64 -7.97 0.98 -5.85
C TYR A 64 -7.21 -0.27 -6.32
N PRO A 65 -7.36 -0.69 -7.59
CA PRO A 65 -8.12 -0.04 -8.67
C PRO A 65 -9.58 -0.48 -8.78
N ARG A 66 -10.00 -1.57 -8.15
CA ARG A 66 -11.33 -2.17 -8.34
C ARG A 66 -12.33 -1.83 -7.23
N ARG A 67 -11.87 -1.29 -6.09
CA ARG A 67 -12.72 -0.97 -4.93
C ARG A 67 -13.43 -2.21 -4.41
N LEU A 68 -12.64 -3.26 -4.18
CA LEU A 68 -13.15 -4.54 -3.72
C LEU A 68 -13.76 -4.44 -2.33
N ALA A 69 -14.84 -5.20 -2.10
CA ALA A 69 -15.30 -5.48 -0.75
C ALA A 69 -14.27 -6.34 -0.01
N ALA A 70 -14.22 -6.23 1.32
CA ALA A 70 -13.24 -6.90 2.15
C ALA A 70 -13.09 -8.40 1.82
N GLU A 71 -14.21 -9.11 1.66
CA GLU A 71 -14.27 -10.55 1.42
C GLU A 71 -13.64 -10.97 0.09
N ALA A 72 -13.60 -10.06 -0.90
CA ALA A 72 -13.03 -10.30 -2.21
C ALA A 72 -11.52 -10.02 -2.27
N ILE A 73 -10.94 -9.38 -1.25
CA ILE A 73 -9.50 -9.09 -1.19
C ILE A 73 -8.76 -10.35 -0.71
N PRO A 74 -7.82 -10.91 -1.50
CA PRO A 74 -7.02 -12.06 -1.09
C PRO A 74 -6.29 -11.79 0.24
N ILE A 75 -6.24 -12.78 1.12
CA ILE A 75 -5.58 -12.65 2.42
C ILE A 75 -4.11 -12.24 2.29
N GLN A 76 -3.43 -12.73 1.26
CA GLN A 76 -2.05 -12.36 0.94
C GLN A 76 -1.92 -10.88 0.59
N SER A 77 -2.89 -10.29 -0.14
CA SER A 77 -2.90 -8.86 -0.45
C SER A 77 -3.11 -8.01 0.80
N ARG A 78 -3.97 -8.45 1.72
CA ARG A 78 -4.19 -7.76 3.00
C ARG A 78 -2.92 -7.77 3.86
N ALA A 79 -2.22 -8.91 3.90
CA ALA A 79 -0.93 -9.01 4.56
C ALA A 79 0.13 -8.13 3.87
N MET A 80 0.17 -8.14 2.53
CA MET A 80 1.10 -7.32 1.75
C MET A 80 0.86 -5.82 1.95
N ALA A 81 -0.39 -5.37 2.08
CA ALA A 81 -0.72 -3.98 2.36
C ALA A 81 -0.14 -3.51 3.71
N ILE A 82 -0.18 -4.35 4.75
CA ILE A 82 0.44 -4.04 6.04
C ILE A 82 1.96 -3.94 5.90
N ALA A 83 2.58 -4.90 5.21
CA ALA A 83 4.02 -4.90 4.97
C ALA A 83 4.48 -3.68 4.16
N ASP A 84 3.76 -3.33 3.10
CA ASP A 84 4.04 -2.18 2.23
C ASP A 84 3.94 -0.85 2.98
N VAL A 85 2.88 -0.65 3.76
CA VAL A 85 2.72 0.56 4.57
C VAL A 85 3.81 0.64 5.64
N TYR A 86 4.13 -0.47 6.32
CA TYR A 86 5.18 -0.49 7.33
C TYR A 86 6.54 -0.14 6.71
N ASP A 87 6.92 -0.82 5.63
CA ASP A 87 8.19 -0.59 4.93
C ASP A 87 8.31 0.86 4.46
N ALA A 88 7.25 1.42 3.86
CA ALA A 88 7.22 2.81 3.42
C ALA A 88 7.35 3.84 4.57
N LEU A 89 6.95 3.49 5.80
CA LEU A 89 7.10 4.35 6.99
C LEU A 89 8.50 4.26 7.58
N THR A 90 9.12 3.08 7.56
CA THR A 90 10.42 2.82 8.20
C THR A 90 11.61 2.93 7.26
N ALA A 91 11.38 3.03 5.95
CA ALA A 91 12.40 3.21 4.93
C ALA A 91 13.35 4.37 5.27
N GLN A 92 14.63 4.05 5.46
CA GLN A 92 15.69 5.01 5.82
C GLN A 92 16.29 5.74 4.61
N ASP A 93 16.05 5.22 3.40
CA ASP A 93 16.70 5.63 2.16
C ASP A 93 15.97 6.77 1.43
N ARG A 94 14.85 7.28 1.97
CA ARG A 94 14.13 8.41 1.36
C ARG A 94 14.88 9.72 1.62
N PRO A 95 15.42 10.40 0.58
CA PRO A 95 16.25 11.60 0.73
C PRO A 95 15.56 12.77 1.44
N TYR A 96 14.24 12.74 1.50
CA TYR A 96 13.38 13.82 1.98
C TYR A 96 12.64 13.51 3.28
N LYS A 97 12.83 12.32 3.88
CA LYS A 97 12.08 11.92 5.08
C LYS A 97 12.88 10.97 5.96
N ALA A 98 13.18 11.39 7.19
CA ALA A 98 13.73 10.49 8.19
C ALA A 98 12.73 9.35 8.47
N ALA A 99 13.25 8.14 8.71
CA ALA A 99 12.45 6.99 9.08
C ALA A 99 11.57 7.31 10.28
N VAL A 100 10.30 6.92 10.20
CA VAL A 100 9.34 7.12 11.29
C VAL A 100 9.70 6.14 12.43
N PRO A 101 9.80 6.61 13.69
CA PRO A 101 10.09 5.73 14.82
C PRO A 101 9.07 4.59 14.93
N LEU A 102 9.53 3.40 15.36
CA LEU A 102 8.71 2.18 15.42
C LEU A 102 7.36 2.41 16.08
N ASP A 103 7.33 2.98 17.30
CA ASP A 103 6.09 3.22 18.05
C ASP A 103 5.10 4.08 17.25
N ARG A 104 5.62 5.06 16.49
CA ARG A 104 4.80 5.92 15.65
C ARG A 104 4.30 5.19 14.40
N SER A 105 5.13 4.33 13.81
CA SER A 105 4.74 3.51 12.66
C SER A 105 3.63 2.52 13.04
N LEU A 106 3.76 1.85 14.20
CA LEU A 106 2.72 0.95 14.71
C LEU A 106 1.43 1.71 15.01
N ALA A 107 1.50 2.90 15.62
CA ALA A 107 0.32 3.73 15.88
C ALA A 107 -0.40 4.17 14.60
N ILE A 108 0.32 4.41 13.50
CA ILE A 108 -0.26 4.72 12.18
C ILE A 108 -0.98 3.49 11.63
N LEU A 109 -0.34 2.32 11.65
CA LEU A 109 -0.96 1.07 11.18
C LEU A 109 -2.24 0.75 11.96
N GLU A 110 -2.24 0.91 13.28
CA GLU A 110 -3.45 0.71 14.10
C GLU A 110 -4.55 1.70 13.75
N ALA A 111 -4.21 2.96 13.47
CA ALA A 111 -5.19 3.95 13.03
C ALA A 111 -5.81 3.58 11.68
N ASP A 112 -4.99 3.10 10.74
CA ASP A 112 -5.46 2.62 9.44
C ASP A 112 -6.32 1.35 9.56
N ALA A 113 -5.98 0.42 10.45
CA ALA A 113 -6.82 -0.74 10.74
C ALA A 113 -8.18 -0.32 11.34
N ARG A 114 -8.21 0.63 12.31
CA ARG A 114 -9.46 1.18 12.86
C ARG A 114 -10.32 1.89 11.82
N ALA A 115 -9.70 2.51 10.81
CA ALA A 115 -10.40 3.16 9.69
C ALA A 115 -10.91 2.15 8.63
N GLY A 116 -10.64 0.85 8.80
CA GLY A 116 -10.95 -0.19 7.83
C GLY A 116 -10.08 -0.12 6.57
N HIS A 117 -8.90 0.50 6.63
CA HIS A 117 -7.95 0.44 5.53
C HIS A 117 -7.20 -0.88 5.51
N LEU A 118 -6.79 -1.35 6.69
CA LEU A 118 -6.01 -2.57 6.89
C LEU A 118 -6.78 -3.62 7.69
N ASP A 119 -6.37 -4.87 7.56
CA ASP A 119 -6.93 -6.00 8.30
C ASP A 119 -6.41 -6.02 9.73
N ALA A 120 -7.31 -5.82 10.70
CA ALA A 120 -6.96 -5.70 12.11
C ALA A 120 -6.41 -7.02 12.70
N ASP A 121 -6.91 -8.16 12.25
CA ASP A 121 -6.47 -9.46 12.74
C ASP A 121 -5.06 -9.79 12.22
N LEU A 122 -4.79 -9.49 10.94
CA LEU A 122 -3.44 -9.63 10.38
C LEU A 122 -2.46 -8.63 10.98
N LEU A 123 -2.88 -7.39 11.26
CA LEU A 123 -2.04 -6.41 11.93
C LEU A 123 -1.67 -6.87 13.35
N ARG A 124 -2.64 -7.40 14.11
CA ARG A 124 -2.39 -7.99 15.42
C ARG A 124 -1.34 -9.11 15.32
N LEU A 125 -1.48 -10.02 14.37
CA LEU A 125 -0.50 -11.09 14.14
C LEU A 125 0.90 -10.53 13.81
N PHE A 126 0.98 -9.51 12.96
CA PHE A 126 2.24 -8.83 12.61
C PHE A 126 2.94 -8.26 13.85
N ILE A 127 2.19 -7.65 14.76
CA ILE A 127 2.71 -7.06 16.01
C ILE A 127 3.10 -8.14 17.01
N GLU A 128 2.23 -9.11 17.28
CA GLU A 128 2.47 -10.19 18.26
C GLU A 128 3.65 -11.08 17.86
N ALA A 129 3.78 -11.40 16.57
CA ALA A 129 4.93 -12.14 16.05
C ALA A 129 6.20 -11.29 15.92
N ARG A 130 6.13 -9.99 16.24
CA ARG A 130 7.22 -9.01 16.22
C ARG A 130 7.97 -9.03 14.87
N ILE A 131 7.21 -9.11 13.77
CA ILE A 131 7.77 -9.23 12.41
C ILE A 131 8.69 -8.06 12.08
N TYR A 132 8.36 -6.87 12.60
CA TYR A 132 9.13 -5.65 12.45
C TYR A 132 10.56 -5.71 13.02
N GLU A 133 10.88 -6.63 13.94
CA GLU A 133 12.26 -6.80 14.40
C GLU A 133 13.13 -7.55 13.38
N ARG A 134 12.51 -8.41 12.57
CA ARG A 134 13.22 -9.18 11.54
C ARG A 134 13.60 -8.31 10.34
N THR A 135 12.94 -7.16 10.17
CA THR A 135 13.24 -6.18 9.13
C THR A 135 14.34 -5.19 9.53
N VAL A 136 14.59 -5.04 10.85
CA VAL A 136 15.78 -4.34 11.35
C VAL A 136 16.95 -5.31 11.26
N ALA A 137 17.40 -5.62 10.05
CA ALA A 137 18.57 -6.45 9.87
C ALA A 137 19.77 -5.78 10.56
N THR A 138 20.34 -6.51 11.53
CA THR A 138 21.76 -6.56 11.86
C THR A 138 22.63 -5.74 10.91
N ALA A 139 22.96 -4.51 11.32
CA ALA A 139 24.11 -3.83 10.74
C ALA A 139 25.35 -4.72 10.96
N PRO A 140 26.24 -4.88 9.96
CA PRO A 140 27.49 -5.63 10.15
C PRO A 140 28.36 -5.04 11.25
#